data_AF-A0A835UQQ6-F1
#
_entry.id   AF-A0A835UQQ6-F1
#
_cell.length_a   1.000
_cell.length_b   1.000
_cell.length_c   1.000
_cell.angle_alpha   90.00
_cell.angle_beta   90.00
_cell.angle_gamma   90.00
#
_symmetry.space_group_name_H-M   'P 1'
#
loop_
_entity.id
_entity.type
_entity.pdbx_description
1 polymer ?
#
loop_
_entity_poly.entity_id
_entity_poly.type
_entity_poly.pdbx_seq_one_letter_code
_entity_poly.pdbx_strand_id
1 'polypeptide(L)'
;MDESMVSDYAARNDAILLVIIPAAQAPEVSSSRSLRLAKEFDADATRTIGVISKIDQAAGDQKALAAVQALLSNQGPPRASDIPWVALIGQSVSIASAQAGSVGSENSLETAWKAETESLRSTLPGAPQSKLGRVALIDALAKQSRSRMKLRLPNLLSGLQGKSQLVHDELFRLGEQMVHSSEGTRAIVLELCREFEDKFSYIYRLVRVGVGKVVASFEGTFPNRIKQLPLDKHFDINNVKRVVLEADGYQPYLISPEKGLRSLIREFLNLLKNLLNLCVDEVHRVLIDIVSAAANATPGLGRYPPFKREYSE
;
A
#
# COMPACT_ATOMS: atom_id res chain seq x y z
N MET A 1 30.27 0.35 -27.04
CA MET A 1 29.23 0.26 -26.00
C MET A 1 28.07 1.10 -26.46
N ASP A 2 26.87 0.55 -26.47
CA ASP A 2 25.67 1.27 -26.88
C ASP A 2 25.31 2.32 -25.81
N GLU A 3 25.03 3.56 -26.24
CA GLU A 3 24.70 4.69 -25.36
C GLU A 3 23.45 4.45 -24.53
N SER A 4 22.48 3.75 -25.13
CA SER A 4 21.24 3.36 -24.46
C SER A 4 21.54 2.48 -23.25
N MET A 5 22.39 1.47 -23.44
CA MET A 5 22.71 0.49 -22.39
C MET A 5 23.39 1.16 -21.18
N VAL A 6 24.36 2.06 -21.42
CA VAL A 6 25.05 2.76 -20.32
C VAL A 6 24.10 3.68 -19.56
N SER A 7 23.19 4.35 -20.27
CA SER A 7 22.19 5.24 -19.67
C SER A 7 21.20 4.49 -18.79
N ASP A 8 20.77 3.29 -19.20
CA ASP A 8 19.88 2.43 -18.41
C ASP A 8 20.51 2.03 -17.06
N TYR A 9 21.80 1.68 -17.06
CA TYR A 9 22.52 1.39 -15.80
C TYR A 9 22.82 2.65 -14.99
N ALA A 10 23.08 3.78 -15.64
CA ALA A 10 23.36 5.03 -14.94
C ALA A 10 22.10 5.61 -14.27
N ALA A 11 20.92 5.47 -14.89
CA ALA A 11 19.64 5.95 -14.36
C ALA A 11 19.24 5.27 -13.04
N ARG A 12 19.74 4.06 -12.81
CA ARG A 12 19.48 3.28 -11.61
C ARG A 12 20.10 3.91 -10.37
N ASN A 13 19.25 4.37 -9.45
CA ASN A 13 19.69 4.94 -8.17
C ASN A 13 20.48 3.97 -7.26
N ASP A 14 20.45 2.67 -7.55
CA ASP A 14 21.24 1.63 -6.87
C ASP A 14 22.64 1.43 -7.44
N ALA A 15 22.97 2.06 -8.57
CA ALA A 15 24.29 1.99 -9.17
C ALA A 15 25.25 3.06 -8.61
N ILE A 16 26.49 2.65 -8.37
CA ILE A 16 27.63 3.56 -8.16
C ILE A 16 28.24 3.86 -9.53
N LEU A 17 28.40 5.14 -9.84
CA LEU A 17 28.97 5.60 -11.10
C LEU A 17 30.48 5.72 -10.97
N LEU A 18 31.22 5.05 -11.86
CA LEU A 18 32.69 5.12 -11.91
C LEU A 18 33.12 5.88 -13.16
N VAL A 19 33.62 7.10 -12.97
CA VAL A 19 34.07 7.98 -14.06
C VAL A 19 35.57 7.79 -14.26
N ILE A 20 35.96 7.09 -15.33
CA ILE A 20 37.36 6.82 -15.63
C ILE A 20 37.87 7.83 -16.66
N ILE A 21 38.94 8.55 -16.31
CA ILE A 21 39.62 9.56 -17.13
C ILE A 21 41.10 9.20 -17.24
N PRO A 22 41.68 9.10 -18.44
CA PRO A 22 43.13 8.97 -18.60
C PRO A 22 43.86 10.23 -18.12
N ALA A 23 45.04 10.08 -17.50
CA ALA A 23 45.84 11.18 -16.98
C ALA A 23 46.11 12.29 -18.02
N ALA A 24 46.42 11.90 -19.26
CA ALA A 24 46.64 12.83 -20.37
C ALA A 24 45.42 13.72 -20.69
N GLN A 25 44.20 13.27 -20.35
CA GLN A 25 42.94 14.00 -20.57
C GLN A 25 42.47 14.78 -19.34
N ALA A 26 43.20 14.70 -18.21
CA ALA A 26 42.86 15.43 -16.99
C ALA A 26 42.72 16.95 -17.19
N PRO A 27 43.55 17.65 -18.01
CA PRO A 27 43.36 19.08 -18.28
C PRO A 27 42.01 19.42 -18.92
N GLU A 28 41.41 18.48 -19.65
CA GLU A 28 40.13 18.64 -20.37
C GLU A 28 38.98 17.88 -19.70
N VAL A 29 39.11 17.53 -18.42
CA VAL A 29 38.10 16.72 -17.70
C VAL A 29 36.68 17.27 -17.80
N SER A 30 36.50 18.59 -17.94
CA SER A 30 35.19 19.25 -18.08
C SER A 30 34.47 18.93 -19.40
N SER A 31 35.22 18.63 -20.47
CA SER A 31 34.66 18.23 -21.76
C SER A 31 34.44 16.72 -21.85
N SER A 32 34.94 15.96 -20.88
CA SER A 32 34.83 14.50 -20.85
C SER A 32 33.37 14.06 -20.88
N ARG A 33 33.06 13.24 -21.88
CA ARG A 33 31.73 12.65 -22.04
C ARG A 33 31.32 11.81 -20.83
N SER A 34 32.25 11.05 -20.24
CA SER A 34 32.02 10.21 -19.05
C SER A 34 31.57 11.05 -17.86
N LEU A 35 32.19 12.23 -17.68
CA LEU A 35 31.82 13.15 -16.61
C LEU A 35 30.45 13.78 -16.85
N ARG A 36 30.17 14.22 -18.08
CA ARG A 36 28.87 14.82 -18.42
C ARG A 36 27.72 13.85 -18.16
N LEU A 37 27.87 12.60 -18.60
CA LEU A 37 26.86 11.56 -18.40
C LEU A 37 26.65 11.26 -16.91
N ALA A 38 27.73 11.18 -16.12
CA ALA A 38 27.61 11.00 -14.68
C ALA A 38 26.86 12.16 -14.01
N LYS A 39 27.13 13.41 -14.42
CA LYS A 39 26.45 14.61 -13.90
C LYS A 39 24.99 14.74 -14.31
N GLU A 40 24.58 14.11 -15.42
CA GLU A 40 23.18 14.03 -15.82
C GLU A 40 22.36 13.18 -14.84
N PHE A 41 22.94 12.09 -14.34
CA PHE A 41 22.27 11.16 -13.42
C PHE A 41 22.63 11.32 -11.94
N ASP A 42 23.64 12.12 -11.62
CA ASP A 42 24.14 12.39 -10.27
C ASP A 42 24.83 13.76 -10.18
N ALA A 43 24.03 14.83 -10.29
CA ALA A 43 24.51 16.22 -10.30
C ALA A 43 25.39 16.56 -9.08
N ASP A 44 25.02 16.07 -7.90
CA ASP A 44 25.68 16.33 -6.61
C ASP A 44 26.82 15.33 -6.30
N ALA A 45 27.16 14.43 -7.24
CA ALA A 45 28.19 13.38 -7.06
C ALA A 45 27.99 12.46 -5.84
N THR A 46 26.74 12.26 -5.40
CA THR A 46 26.40 11.46 -4.19
C THR A 46 26.62 9.97 -4.35
N ARG A 47 26.82 9.48 -5.58
CA ARG A 47 27.07 8.08 -5.93
C ARG A 47 28.14 7.94 -7.03
N THR A 48 28.92 8.99 -7.27
CA THR A 48 29.95 9.03 -8.31
C THR A 48 31.36 8.98 -7.70
N ILE A 49 32.25 8.18 -8.27
CA ILE A 49 33.68 8.15 -7.96
C ILE A 49 34.46 8.42 -9.24
N GLY A 50 35.46 9.28 -9.14
CA GLY A 50 36.37 9.60 -10.23
C GLY A 50 37.63 8.76 -10.15
N VAL A 51 38.09 8.25 -11.29
CA VAL A 51 39.34 7.48 -11.42
C VAL A 51 40.19 8.12 -12.49
N ILE A 52 41.39 8.53 -12.10
CA ILE A 52 42.42 9.01 -13.03
C ILE A 52 43.38 7.85 -13.29
N SER A 53 43.35 7.32 -14.50
CA SER A 53 44.14 6.15 -14.90
C SER A 53 45.39 6.54 -15.71
N LYS A 54 46.33 5.60 -15.88
CA LYS A 54 47.52 5.76 -16.75
C LYS A 54 48.42 6.94 -16.34
N ILE A 55 48.58 7.17 -15.03
CA ILE A 55 49.46 8.23 -14.50
C ILE A 55 50.90 8.06 -14.98
N ASP A 56 51.36 6.81 -15.10
CA ASP A 56 52.69 6.45 -15.61
C ASP A 56 52.96 7.00 -17.02
N GLN A 57 51.95 7.00 -17.88
CA GLN A 57 52.08 7.49 -19.26
C GLN A 57 52.13 9.02 -19.34
N ALA A 58 51.66 9.71 -18.30
CA ALA A 58 51.67 11.16 -18.20
C ALA A 58 52.85 11.70 -17.35
N ALA A 59 53.78 10.83 -16.91
CA ALA A 59 54.90 11.24 -16.05
C ALA A 59 55.80 12.32 -16.67
N GLY A 60 55.88 12.39 -18.01
CA GLY A 60 56.61 13.43 -18.73
C GLY A 60 55.80 14.69 -19.07
N ASP A 61 54.49 14.70 -18.81
CA ASP A 61 53.60 15.84 -19.12
C ASP A 61 53.25 16.60 -17.85
N GLN A 62 54.00 17.68 -17.59
CA GLN A 62 53.81 18.51 -16.40
C GLN A 62 52.42 19.15 -16.33
N LYS A 63 51.80 19.46 -17.48
CA LYS A 63 50.45 20.04 -17.53
C LYS A 63 49.40 19.01 -17.11
N ALA A 64 49.53 17.79 -17.60
CA ALA A 64 48.66 16.68 -17.20
C ALA A 64 48.81 16.40 -15.69
N LEU A 65 50.04 16.27 -15.18
CA LEU A 65 50.28 16.01 -13.75
C LEU A 65 49.73 17.12 -12.85
N ALA A 66 49.88 18.39 -13.24
CA ALA A 66 49.31 19.51 -12.49
C ALA A 66 47.76 19.43 -12.45
N ALA A 67 47.12 19.09 -13.56
CA ALA A 67 45.66 18.91 -13.61
C ALA A 67 45.21 17.71 -12.77
N VAL A 68 45.95 16.60 -12.78
CA VAL A 68 45.68 15.45 -11.92
C VAL A 68 45.77 15.82 -10.44
N GLN A 69 46.82 16.55 -10.03
CA GLN A 69 46.96 16.99 -8.64
C GLN A 69 45.82 17.92 -8.22
N ALA A 70 45.40 18.84 -9.09
CA ALA A 70 44.25 19.70 -8.83
C ALA A 70 42.96 18.88 -8.61
N LEU A 71 42.70 17.85 -9.43
CA LEU A 71 41.53 16.98 -9.27
C LEU A 71 41.58 16.15 -7.98
N LEU A 72 42.74 15.57 -7.65
CA LEU A 72 42.93 14.82 -6.40
C LEU A 72 42.79 15.71 -5.17
N SER A 73 43.12 17.00 -5.25
CA SER A 73 42.96 17.96 -4.15
C SER A 73 41.60 18.66 -4.14
N ASN A 74 40.65 18.23 -4.98
CA ASN A 74 39.32 18.85 -5.15
C ASN A 74 39.39 20.33 -5.62
N GLN A 75 40.49 20.73 -6.24
CA GLN A 75 40.73 22.06 -6.82
C GLN A 75 40.56 22.07 -8.35
N GLY A 76 39.97 21.00 -8.91
CA GLY A 76 39.62 20.92 -10.32
C GLY A 76 38.46 21.84 -10.70
N PRO A 77 38.00 21.77 -11.96
CA PRO A 77 36.85 22.54 -12.42
C PRO A 77 35.59 22.28 -11.55
N PRO A 78 34.65 23.25 -11.44
CA PRO A 78 33.47 23.12 -10.57
C PRO A 78 32.61 21.86 -10.81
N ARG A 79 32.57 21.35 -12.04
CA ARG A 79 31.85 20.11 -12.38
C ARG A 79 32.54 18.82 -11.90
N ALA A 80 33.78 18.91 -11.44
CA ALA A 80 34.58 17.77 -11.03
C ALA A 80 35.08 17.89 -9.57
N SER A 81 34.95 19.06 -8.94
CA SER A 81 35.47 19.33 -7.59
C SER A 81 34.73 18.60 -6.47
N ASP A 82 33.48 18.21 -6.71
CA ASP A 82 32.62 17.47 -5.77
C ASP A 82 32.77 15.94 -5.90
N ILE A 83 33.45 15.47 -6.94
CA ILE A 83 33.70 14.04 -7.15
C ILE A 83 34.95 13.62 -6.38
N PRO A 84 34.90 12.52 -5.60
CA PRO A 84 36.09 11.93 -5.01
C PRO A 84 36.94 11.26 -6.11
N TRP A 85 38.06 11.88 -6.46
CA TRP A 85 39.04 11.33 -7.42
C TRP A 85 40.08 10.43 -6.76
N VAL A 86 40.42 9.34 -7.44
CA VAL A 86 41.49 8.40 -7.08
C VAL A 86 42.44 8.23 -8.27
N ALA A 87 43.75 8.23 -8.02
CA ALA A 87 44.76 8.01 -9.05
C ALA A 87 45.24 6.56 -9.09
N LEU A 88 45.37 6.01 -10.30
CA LEU A 88 45.80 4.64 -10.56
C LEU A 88 46.82 4.58 -11.67
N ILE A 89 47.75 3.64 -11.57
CA ILE A 89 48.60 3.26 -12.69
C ILE A 89 47.85 2.17 -13.48
N GLY A 90 47.85 2.29 -14.80
CA GLY A 90 47.28 1.26 -15.67
C GLY A 90 48.01 -0.07 -15.48
N GLN A 91 47.51 -1.16 -16.04
CA GLN A 91 48.16 -2.49 -16.01
C GLN A 91 49.45 -2.55 -16.87
N SER A 92 50.27 -1.49 -16.90
CA SER A 92 51.58 -1.41 -17.55
C SER A 92 52.73 -1.88 -16.64
N VAL A 93 52.48 -2.15 -15.36
CA VAL A 93 53.37 -3.02 -14.59
C VAL A 93 52.96 -4.44 -14.88
N SER A 94 53.65 -5.04 -15.84
CA SER A 94 53.63 -6.47 -16.11
C SER A 94 53.57 -7.22 -14.78
N ILE A 95 52.51 -8.01 -14.58
CA ILE A 95 52.50 -9.13 -13.63
C ILE A 95 53.45 -10.23 -14.18
N ALA A 96 54.65 -9.84 -14.64
CA ALA A 96 55.58 -10.67 -15.39
C ALA A 96 57.06 -10.43 -15.03
N SER A 97 57.38 -9.63 -14.00
CA SER A 97 58.76 -9.53 -13.50
C SER A 97 58.94 -9.84 -12.01
N ALA A 98 57.89 -10.23 -11.28
CA ALA A 98 58.09 -11.04 -10.09
C ALA A 98 58.35 -12.46 -10.57
N GLN A 99 59.61 -12.89 -10.46
CA GLN A 99 60.10 -14.19 -10.88
C GLN A 99 59.07 -15.30 -10.59
N ALA A 100 58.68 -16.02 -11.64
CA ALA A 100 58.03 -17.31 -11.54
C ALA A 100 59.01 -18.28 -10.87
N GLY A 101 59.04 -18.29 -9.54
CA GLY A 101 59.98 -19.09 -8.78
C GLY A 101 59.92 -18.76 -7.30
N SER A 102 59.06 -19.49 -6.59
CA SER A 102 58.99 -19.57 -5.12
C SER A 102 58.21 -18.46 -4.40
N VAL A 103 57.31 -18.90 -3.52
CA VAL A 103 56.48 -18.18 -2.53
C VAL A 103 55.12 -17.64 -3.04
N GLY A 104 54.05 -18.40 -2.71
CA GLY A 104 52.64 -18.00 -2.51
C GLY A 104 52.04 -16.88 -3.36
N SER A 105 51.04 -17.20 -4.20
CA SER A 105 50.38 -16.24 -5.11
C SER A 105 49.74 -15.02 -4.41
N GLU A 106 49.40 -15.09 -3.12
CA GLU A 106 48.79 -13.98 -2.37
C GLU A 106 49.76 -12.83 -2.09
N ASN A 107 51.05 -13.10 -1.84
CA ASN A 107 52.04 -12.06 -1.56
C ASN A 107 52.41 -11.21 -2.79
N SER A 108 52.19 -11.75 -3.99
CA SER A 108 52.57 -11.08 -5.24
C SER A 108 51.69 -9.86 -5.56
N LEU A 109 50.40 -9.92 -5.22
CA LEU A 109 49.43 -8.85 -5.50
C LEU A 109 49.58 -7.67 -4.54
N GLU A 110 49.72 -7.94 -3.25
CA GLU A 110 49.99 -6.89 -2.25
C GLU A 110 51.30 -6.16 -2.54
N THR A 111 52.32 -6.90 -2.96
CA THR A 111 53.61 -6.32 -3.36
C THR A 111 53.44 -5.41 -4.58
N ALA A 112 52.63 -5.82 -5.57
CA ALA A 112 52.32 -4.99 -6.73
C ALA A 112 51.54 -3.71 -6.36
N TRP A 113 50.58 -3.79 -5.42
CA TRP A 113 49.83 -2.61 -4.96
C TRP A 113 50.69 -1.64 -4.16
N LYS A 114 51.63 -2.15 -3.35
CA LYS A 114 52.62 -1.32 -2.64
C LYS A 114 53.56 -0.64 -3.64
N ALA A 115 54.07 -1.36 -4.64
CA ALA A 115 54.92 -0.80 -5.68
C ALA A 115 54.20 0.26 -6.53
N GLU A 116 52.92 0.04 -6.86
CA GLU A 116 52.08 1.06 -7.51
C GLU A 116 51.96 2.32 -6.67
N THR A 117 51.65 2.18 -5.37
CA THR A 117 51.46 3.30 -4.47
C THR A 117 52.73 4.13 -4.34
N GLU A 118 53.90 3.48 -4.26
CA GLU A 118 55.19 4.16 -4.19
C GLU A 118 55.53 4.88 -5.52
N SER A 119 55.24 4.25 -6.66
CA SER A 119 55.42 4.88 -7.98
C SER A 119 54.53 6.11 -8.15
N LEU A 120 53.27 6.04 -7.69
CA LEU A 120 52.35 7.19 -7.67
C LEU A 120 52.83 8.29 -6.75
N ARG A 121 53.38 7.96 -5.59
CA ARG A 121 53.95 8.94 -4.65
C ARG A 121 55.13 9.68 -5.26
N SER A 122 56.00 8.98 -5.98
CA SER A 122 57.13 9.60 -6.69
C SER A 122 56.66 10.50 -7.84
N THR A 123 55.65 10.08 -8.61
CA THR A 123 55.15 10.84 -9.78
C THR A 123 54.26 12.03 -9.37
N LEU A 124 53.54 11.91 -8.25
CA LEU A 124 52.60 12.91 -7.74
C LEU A 124 52.93 13.30 -6.29
N PRO A 125 54.06 13.99 -6.04
CA PRO A 125 54.54 14.28 -4.68
C PRO A 125 53.59 15.18 -3.88
N GLY A 126 52.80 16.03 -4.54
CA GLY A 126 51.83 16.93 -3.90
C GLY A 126 50.43 16.32 -3.70
N ALA A 127 50.20 15.07 -4.11
CA ALA A 127 48.87 14.47 -4.04
C ALA A 127 48.58 13.86 -2.65
N PRO A 128 47.30 13.93 -2.19
CA PRO A 128 46.89 13.27 -0.95
C PRO A 128 47.11 11.76 -1.01
N GLN A 129 47.87 11.22 -0.06
CA GLN A 129 48.23 9.79 -0.02
C GLN A 129 46.99 8.88 0.11
N SER A 130 45.90 9.38 0.70
CA SER A 130 44.63 8.67 0.82
C SER A 130 43.89 8.47 -0.50
N LYS A 131 44.36 9.06 -1.60
CA LYS A 131 43.74 9.01 -2.94
C LYS A 131 44.62 8.32 -3.98
N LEU A 132 45.71 7.68 -3.56
CA LEU A 132 46.67 7.04 -4.47
C LEU A 132 46.55 5.51 -4.42
N GLY A 133 46.49 4.90 -5.60
CA GLY A 133 46.58 3.46 -5.78
C GLY A 133 45.26 2.70 -5.58
N ARG A 134 45.32 1.39 -5.82
CA ARG A 134 44.14 0.51 -5.74
C ARG A 134 43.55 0.43 -4.33
N VAL A 135 44.37 0.56 -3.28
CA VAL A 135 43.89 0.56 -1.90
C VAL A 135 42.95 1.75 -1.64
N ALA A 136 43.32 2.94 -2.13
CA ALA A 136 42.47 4.13 -2.06
C ALA A 136 41.17 3.97 -2.87
N LEU A 137 41.22 3.29 -4.03
CA LEU A 137 40.03 3.01 -4.83
C LEU A 137 39.05 2.10 -4.08
N ILE A 138 39.54 1.03 -3.47
CA ILE A 138 38.73 0.09 -2.70
C ILE A 138 38.08 0.81 -1.52
N ASP A 139 38.84 1.63 -0.79
CA ASP A 139 38.32 2.41 0.33
C ASP A 139 37.25 3.43 -0.13
N ALA A 140 37.48 4.13 -1.25
CA ALA A 140 36.49 5.04 -1.84
C ALA A 140 35.20 4.32 -2.26
N LEU A 141 35.30 3.17 -2.93
CA LEU A 141 34.16 2.32 -3.32
C LEU A 141 33.40 1.82 -2.09
N ALA A 142 34.11 1.34 -1.07
CA ALA A 142 33.51 0.85 0.17
C ALA A 142 32.79 1.96 0.94
N LYS A 143 33.40 3.15 1.05
CA LYS A 143 32.79 4.33 1.68
C LYS A 143 31.52 4.75 0.93
N GLN A 144 31.57 4.82 -0.40
CA GLN A 144 30.42 5.22 -1.20
C GLN A 144 29.28 4.21 -1.13
N SER A 145 29.60 2.91 -1.24
CA SER A 145 28.63 1.83 -1.09
C SER A 145 27.95 1.89 0.29
N ARG A 146 28.74 2.04 1.37
CA ARG A 146 28.20 2.15 2.74
C ARG A 146 27.32 3.38 2.91
N SER A 147 27.71 4.54 2.37
CA SER A 147 26.90 5.76 2.41
C SER A 147 25.55 5.56 1.72
N ARG A 148 25.55 4.99 0.51
CA ARG A 148 24.33 4.70 -0.24
C ARG A 148 23.44 3.67 0.43
N MET A 149 24.02 2.62 1.02
CA MET A 149 23.26 1.63 1.79
C MET A 149 22.55 2.26 2.98
N LYS A 150 23.23 3.14 3.73
CA LYS A 150 22.62 3.87 4.87
C LYS A 150 21.42 4.71 4.46
N LEU A 151 21.48 5.37 3.31
CA LEU A 151 20.36 6.18 2.80
C LEU A 151 19.18 5.31 2.34
N ARG A 152 19.45 4.13 1.76
CA ARG A 152 18.42 3.28 1.13
C ARG A 152 17.75 2.29 2.06
N LEU A 153 18.47 1.80 3.07
CA LEU A 153 17.96 0.79 4.02
C LEU A 153 16.63 1.20 4.68
N PRO A 154 16.44 2.43 5.16
CA PRO A 154 15.15 2.85 5.76
C PRO A 154 13.98 2.80 4.76
N ASN A 155 14.21 3.20 3.51
CA ASN A 155 13.18 3.19 2.47
C ASN A 155 12.81 1.75 2.05
N LEU A 156 13.79 0.84 2.00
CA LEU A 156 13.54 -0.57 1.76
C LEU A 156 12.78 -1.21 2.92
N LEU A 157 13.14 -0.90 4.16
CA LEU A 157 12.47 -1.41 5.34
C LEU A 157 11.00 -0.97 5.41
N SER A 158 10.73 0.32 5.24
CA SER A 158 9.36 0.85 5.20
C SER A 158 8.54 0.27 4.04
N GLY A 159 9.16 0.11 2.86
CA GLY A 159 8.52 -0.55 1.72
C GLY A 159 8.16 -2.02 2.01
N LEU A 160 9.04 -2.76 2.68
CA LEU A 160 8.78 -4.15 3.08
C LEU A 160 7.71 -4.23 4.17
N GLN A 161 7.74 -3.33 5.16
CA GLN A 161 6.72 -3.25 6.20
C GLN A 161 5.33 -2.96 5.61
N GLY A 162 5.24 -2.03 4.66
CA GLY A 162 3.99 -1.75 3.96
C GLY A 162 3.46 -2.96 3.19
N LYS A 163 4.34 -3.66 2.46
CA LYS A 163 3.97 -4.91 1.77
C LYS A 163 3.56 -6.02 2.74
N SER A 164 4.24 -6.13 3.88
CA SER A 164 3.89 -7.09 4.93
C SER A 164 2.49 -6.82 5.49
N GLN A 165 2.13 -5.56 5.73
CA GLN A 165 0.80 -5.19 6.19
C GLN A 165 -0.27 -5.56 5.15
N LEU A 166 -0.04 -5.24 3.87
CA LEU A 166 -0.97 -5.59 2.79
C LEU A 166 -1.20 -7.10 2.70
N VAL A 167 -0.13 -7.90 2.82
CA VAL A 167 -0.24 -9.36 2.84
C VAL A 167 -0.99 -9.85 4.07
N HIS A 168 -0.77 -9.24 5.23
CA HIS A 168 -1.49 -9.58 6.46
C HIS A 168 -2.98 -9.26 6.37
N ASP A 169 -3.34 -8.10 5.83
CA ASP A 169 -4.74 -7.70 5.61
C ASP A 169 -5.44 -8.65 4.63
N GLU A 170 -4.75 -9.05 3.57
CA GLU A 170 -5.28 -10.03 2.61
C GLU A 170 -5.42 -11.42 3.21
N LEU A 171 -4.45 -11.86 4.04
CA LEU A 171 -4.54 -13.12 4.77
C LEU A 171 -5.72 -13.11 5.75
N PHE A 172 -5.93 -12.01 6.46
CA PHE A 172 -7.07 -11.83 7.34
C PHE A 172 -8.40 -11.94 6.57
N ARG A 173 -8.48 -11.34 5.38
CA ARG A 173 -9.65 -11.43 4.49
C ARG A 173 -9.92 -12.87 4.05
N LEU A 174 -8.88 -13.63 3.72
CA LEU A 174 -8.99 -15.03 3.29
C LEU A 174 -9.35 -15.97 4.46
N GLY A 175 -8.93 -15.65 5.68
CA GLY A 175 -9.20 -16.45 6.88
C GLY A 175 -8.24 -17.63 7.07
N GLU A 176 -8.56 -18.46 8.04
CA GLU A 176 -7.75 -19.64 8.39
C GLU A 176 -7.91 -20.78 7.38
N GLN A 177 -6.97 -21.72 7.42
CA GLN A 177 -7.00 -22.92 6.59
C GLN A 177 -8.26 -23.74 6.88
N MET A 178 -8.95 -24.18 5.82
CA MET A 178 -10.14 -25.00 5.96
C MET A 178 -9.83 -26.33 6.68
N VAL A 179 -10.50 -26.57 7.80
CA VAL A 179 -10.42 -27.83 8.52
C VAL A 179 -11.43 -28.82 7.92
N HIS A 180 -10.94 -29.95 7.40
CA HIS A 180 -11.79 -30.97 6.77
C HIS A 180 -12.32 -32.03 7.74
N SER A 181 -11.95 -31.97 9.01
CA SER A 181 -12.52 -32.86 10.03
C SER A 181 -13.95 -32.44 10.37
N SER A 182 -14.80 -33.42 10.69
CA SER A 182 -16.17 -33.19 11.14
C SER A 182 -16.22 -32.30 12.40
N GLU A 183 -15.30 -32.52 13.33
CA GLU A 183 -15.17 -31.73 14.56
C GLU A 183 -14.74 -30.29 14.29
N GLY A 184 -13.76 -30.09 13.38
CA GLY A 184 -13.32 -28.76 12.99
C GLY A 184 -14.40 -27.98 12.24
N THR A 185 -15.16 -28.65 11.37
CA THR A 185 -16.29 -28.03 10.67
C THR A 185 -17.35 -27.55 11.66
N ARG A 186 -17.67 -28.35 12.70
CA ARG A 186 -18.61 -27.95 13.76
C ARG A 186 -18.10 -26.75 14.55
N ALA A 187 -16.82 -26.72 14.89
CA ALA A 187 -16.21 -25.60 15.61
C ALA A 187 -16.31 -24.30 14.80
N ILE A 188 -15.99 -24.36 13.50
CA ILE A 188 -16.10 -23.21 12.58
C ILE A 188 -17.55 -22.71 12.48
N VAL A 189 -18.53 -23.62 12.32
CA VAL A 189 -19.95 -23.23 12.27
C VAL A 189 -20.38 -22.52 13.55
N LEU A 190 -19.99 -23.04 14.73
CA LEU A 190 -20.32 -22.40 16.01
C LEU A 190 -19.69 -21.02 16.16
N GLU A 191 -18.47 -20.84 15.68
CA GLU A 191 -17.79 -19.54 15.66
C GLU A 191 -18.53 -18.56 14.74
N LEU A 192 -18.89 -18.98 13.52
CA LEU A 192 -19.66 -18.17 12.58
C LEU A 192 -21.02 -17.77 13.14
N CYS A 193 -21.71 -18.68 13.83
CA CYS A 193 -22.98 -18.39 14.50
C CYS A 193 -22.82 -17.30 15.57
N ARG A 194 -21.77 -17.39 16.40
CA ARG A 194 -21.48 -16.37 17.42
C ARG A 194 -21.13 -15.02 16.81
N GLU A 195 -20.28 -15.01 15.78
CA GLU A 195 -19.92 -13.80 15.06
C GLU A 195 -21.17 -13.13 14.44
N PHE A 196 -22.06 -13.92 13.83
CA PHE A 196 -23.34 -13.44 13.33
C PHE A 196 -24.24 -12.89 14.43
N GLU A 197 -24.38 -13.59 15.56
CA GLU A 197 -25.19 -13.16 16.70
C GLU A 197 -24.72 -11.80 17.25
N ASP A 198 -23.40 -11.61 17.38
CA ASP A 198 -22.81 -10.36 17.82
C ASP A 198 -23.12 -9.22 16.83
N LYS A 199 -22.95 -9.46 15.52
CA LYS A 199 -23.25 -8.48 14.46
C LYS A 199 -24.74 -8.15 14.39
N PHE A 200 -25.60 -9.16 14.47
CA PHE A 200 -27.05 -9.00 14.49
C PHE A 200 -27.47 -8.16 15.69
N SER A 201 -27.00 -8.51 16.89
CA SER A 201 -27.28 -7.76 18.12
C SER A 201 -26.82 -6.31 18.05
N TYR A 202 -25.65 -6.07 17.45
CA TYR A 202 -25.15 -4.72 17.23
C TYR A 202 -26.04 -3.91 16.27
N ILE A 203 -26.34 -4.46 15.08
CA ILE A 203 -27.16 -3.77 14.07
C ILE A 203 -28.59 -3.55 14.56
N TYR A 204 -29.16 -4.53 15.25
CA TYR A 204 -30.47 -4.40 15.87
C TYR A 204 -30.54 -3.21 16.83
N ARG A 205 -29.50 -3.00 17.64
CA ARG A 205 -29.42 -1.85 18.57
C ARG A 205 -29.17 -0.51 17.88
N LEU A 206 -28.73 -0.48 16.63
CA LEU A 206 -28.51 0.78 15.91
C LEU A 206 -29.85 1.46 15.62
N VAL A 207 -30.04 2.65 16.20
CA VAL A 207 -31.28 3.45 16.06
C VAL A 207 -31.63 3.71 14.59
N ARG A 208 -30.65 3.91 13.70
CA ARG A 208 -30.92 4.24 12.29
C ARG A 208 -31.33 3.06 11.41
N VAL A 209 -31.11 1.82 11.86
CA VAL A 209 -31.23 0.63 11.01
C VAL A 209 -32.11 -0.44 11.65
N GLY A 210 -31.98 -0.67 12.96
CA GLY A 210 -32.71 -1.67 13.71
C GLY A 210 -33.92 -1.12 14.45
N VAL A 211 -33.84 -1.06 15.78
CA VAL A 211 -34.94 -0.68 16.69
C VAL A 211 -35.64 0.61 16.26
N GLY A 212 -34.92 1.64 15.79
CA GLY A 212 -35.58 2.89 15.41
C GLY A 212 -36.46 2.79 14.16
N LYS A 213 -36.21 1.87 13.22
CA LYS A 213 -37.12 1.60 12.09
C LYS A 213 -38.39 0.89 12.54
N VAL A 214 -38.27 -0.05 13.47
CA VAL A 214 -39.42 -0.74 14.08
C VAL A 214 -40.27 0.27 14.86
N VAL A 215 -39.64 1.10 15.70
CA VAL A 215 -40.30 2.18 16.44
C VAL A 215 -40.97 3.17 15.48
N ALA A 216 -40.30 3.57 14.40
CA ALA A 216 -40.90 4.46 13.39
C ALA A 216 -42.15 3.87 12.72
N SER A 217 -42.21 2.54 12.56
CA SER A 217 -43.40 1.85 12.02
C SER A 217 -44.60 2.02 12.98
N PHE A 218 -44.37 1.84 14.29
CA PHE A 218 -45.41 1.91 15.32
C PHE A 218 -45.79 3.32 15.77
N GLU A 219 -44.85 4.25 15.84
CA GLU A 219 -45.08 5.63 16.34
C GLU A 219 -45.29 6.64 15.20
N GLY A 220 -44.83 6.32 13.99
CA GLY A 220 -44.95 7.19 12.82
C GLY A 220 -45.95 6.68 11.81
N THR A 221 -45.60 5.62 11.08
CA THR A 221 -46.37 5.15 9.92
C THR A 221 -47.78 4.69 10.32
N PHE A 222 -47.89 3.84 11.34
CA PHE A 222 -49.16 3.24 11.73
C PHE A 222 -50.20 4.26 12.25
N PRO A 223 -49.87 5.18 13.18
CA PRO A 223 -50.81 6.22 13.62
C PRO A 223 -51.23 7.15 12.49
N ASN A 224 -50.33 7.47 11.56
CA ASN A 224 -50.66 8.28 10.38
C ASN A 224 -51.65 7.55 9.45
N ARG A 225 -51.50 6.24 9.25
CA ARG A 225 -52.48 5.44 8.49
C ARG A 225 -53.84 5.37 9.17
N ILE A 226 -53.89 5.27 10.51
CA ILE A 226 -55.16 5.34 11.26
C ILE A 226 -55.86 6.69 11.01
N LYS A 227 -55.13 7.81 11.08
CA LYS A 227 -55.68 9.15 10.83
C LYS A 227 -56.21 9.35 9.41
N GLN A 228 -55.70 8.58 8.44
CA GLN A 228 -56.13 8.62 7.04
C GLN A 228 -57.34 7.71 6.74
N LEU A 229 -57.85 6.98 7.74
CA LEU A 229 -59.07 6.19 7.54
C LEU A 229 -60.23 7.12 7.15
N PRO A 230 -61.05 6.75 6.15
CA PRO A 230 -62.18 7.56 5.70
C PRO A 230 -63.36 7.44 6.67
N LEU A 231 -63.15 7.79 7.94
CA LEU A 231 -64.16 7.74 9.00
C LEU A 231 -65.37 8.59 8.64
N ASP A 232 -65.14 9.77 8.05
CA ASP A 232 -66.22 10.69 7.65
C ASP A 232 -67.17 10.06 6.63
N LYS A 233 -66.63 9.27 5.69
CA LYS A 233 -67.46 8.54 4.71
C LYS A 233 -68.14 7.34 5.33
N HIS A 234 -67.46 6.65 6.24
CA HIS A 234 -67.96 5.45 6.90
C HIS A 234 -69.13 5.76 7.86
N PHE A 235 -69.01 6.87 8.61
CA PHE A 235 -70.03 7.35 9.55
C PHE A 235 -70.94 8.44 8.94
N ASP A 236 -70.93 8.63 7.62
CA ASP A 236 -71.88 9.52 6.95
C ASP A 236 -73.33 9.06 7.21
N ILE A 237 -74.22 10.03 7.41
CA ILE A 237 -75.62 9.76 7.79
C ILE A 237 -76.34 8.91 6.76
N ASN A 238 -76.01 9.02 5.47
CA ASN A 238 -76.63 8.21 4.42
C ASN A 238 -76.10 6.77 4.46
N ASN A 239 -74.81 6.58 4.75
CA ASN A 239 -74.22 5.26 4.91
C ASN A 239 -74.75 4.55 6.15
N VAL A 240 -74.80 5.25 7.29
CA VAL A 240 -75.34 4.71 8.55
C VAL A 240 -76.79 4.30 8.39
N LYS A 241 -77.64 5.15 7.78
CA LYS A 241 -79.04 4.80 7.50
C LYS A 241 -79.15 3.53 6.64
N ARG A 242 -78.34 3.41 5.59
CA ARG A 242 -78.32 2.23 4.71
C ARG A 242 -77.97 0.96 5.49
N VAL A 243 -76.82 0.97 6.18
CA VAL A 243 -76.31 -0.20 6.92
C VAL A 243 -77.27 -0.62 8.05
N VAL A 244 -77.85 0.35 8.75
CA VAL A 244 -78.83 0.08 9.82
C VAL A 244 -80.12 -0.53 9.27
N LEU A 245 -80.67 0.04 8.20
CA LEU A 245 -81.89 -0.50 7.56
C LEU A 245 -81.67 -1.88 6.94
N GLU A 246 -80.50 -2.15 6.37
CA GLU A 246 -80.13 -3.46 5.82
C GLU A 246 -79.97 -4.53 6.91
N ALA A 247 -79.44 -4.18 8.08
CA ALA A 247 -79.14 -5.12 9.15
C ALA A 247 -80.32 -5.38 10.12
N ASP A 248 -81.07 -4.35 10.49
CA ASP A 248 -82.21 -4.45 11.43
C ASP A 248 -83.58 -4.54 10.73
N GLY A 249 -83.64 -4.21 9.43
CA GLY A 249 -84.92 -4.10 8.71
C GLY A 249 -85.75 -2.89 9.14
N TYR A 250 -87.02 -2.85 8.73
CA TYR A 250 -87.94 -1.80 9.18
C TYR A 250 -88.42 -2.08 10.62
N GLN A 251 -87.93 -1.31 11.59
CA GLN A 251 -88.37 -1.38 13.00
C GLN A 251 -89.07 -0.08 13.42
N PRO A 252 -90.18 -0.15 14.20
CA PRO A 252 -90.79 1.04 14.79
C PRO A 252 -89.83 1.67 15.82
N TYR A 253 -89.76 3.01 15.81
CA TYR A 253 -88.76 3.87 16.47
C TYR A 253 -88.64 3.80 18.02
N LEU A 254 -89.14 2.76 18.67
CA LEU A 254 -89.15 2.60 20.13
C LEU A 254 -87.95 1.78 20.67
N ILE A 255 -87.15 1.16 19.80
CA ILE A 255 -86.01 0.30 20.19
C ILE A 255 -84.76 0.71 19.40
N SER A 256 -83.60 0.75 20.06
CA SER A 256 -82.32 1.07 19.44
C SER A 256 -81.90 0.01 18.41
N PRO A 257 -81.37 0.38 17.23
CA PRO A 257 -80.94 -0.56 16.19
C PRO A 257 -79.58 -1.21 16.53
N GLU A 258 -79.60 -2.19 17.44
CA GLU A 258 -78.38 -2.83 17.93
C GLU A 258 -77.63 -3.64 16.86
N LYS A 259 -78.32 -4.31 15.93
CA LYS A 259 -77.63 -5.14 14.92
C LYS A 259 -76.97 -4.28 13.86
N GLY A 260 -77.63 -3.19 13.45
CA GLY A 260 -77.08 -2.18 12.53
C GLY A 260 -75.85 -1.51 13.10
N LEU A 261 -75.89 -1.06 14.35
CA LEU A 261 -74.72 -0.51 15.04
C LEU A 261 -73.59 -1.54 15.17
N ARG A 262 -73.90 -2.80 15.50
CA ARG A 262 -72.90 -3.88 15.56
C ARG A 262 -72.30 -4.18 14.19
N SER A 263 -73.08 -4.10 13.10
CA SER A 263 -72.60 -4.28 11.73
C SER A 263 -71.65 -3.14 11.33
N LEU A 264 -72.02 -1.90 11.61
CA LEU A 264 -71.19 -0.71 11.37
C LEU A 264 -69.84 -0.81 12.12
N ILE A 265 -69.86 -1.21 13.39
CA ILE A 265 -68.64 -1.43 14.18
C ILE A 265 -67.80 -2.56 13.57
N ARG A 266 -68.43 -3.64 13.09
CA ARG A 266 -67.73 -4.77 12.46
C ARG A 266 -67.02 -4.36 11.17
N GLU A 267 -67.65 -3.56 10.32
CA GLU A 267 -67.03 -3.02 9.10
C GLU A 267 -65.80 -2.16 9.44
N PHE A 268 -65.92 -1.29 10.44
CA PHE A 268 -64.78 -0.50 10.92
C PHE A 268 -63.64 -1.38 11.48
N LEU A 269 -63.96 -2.39 12.29
CA LEU A 269 -62.96 -3.32 12.83
C LEU A 269 -62.25 -4.11 11.72
N ASN A 270 -62.95 -4.44 10.62
CA ASN A 270 -62.32 -5.07 9.46
C ASN A 270 -61.33 -4.13 8.74
N LEU A 271 -61.66 -2.83 8.62
CA LEU A 271 -60.73 -1.84 8.08
C LEU A 271 -59.48 -1.71 8.96
N LEU A 272 -59.66 -1.69 10.29
CA LEU A 272 -58.54 -1.65 11.24
C LEU A 272 -57.68 -2.91 11.15
N LYS A 273 -58.29 -4.09 11.00
CA LYS A 273 -57.57 -5.36 10.82
C LYS A 273 -56.64 -5.33 9.61
N ASN A 274 -57.08 -4.77 8.49
CA ASN A 274 -56.24 -4.64 7.30
C ASN A 274 -55.03 -3.71 7.55
N LEU A 275 -55.21 -2.61 8.28
CA LEU A 275 -54.11 -1.74 8.68
C LEU A 275 -53.11 -2.43 9.60
N LEU A 276 -53.59 -3.25 10.54
CA LEU A 276 -52.74 -4.03 11.43
C LEU A 276 -51.88 -5.03 10.65
N ASN A 277 -52.47 -5.74 9.69
CA ASN A 277 -51.72 -6.66 8.81
C ASN A 277 -50.60 -5.91 8.05
N LEU A 278 -50.89 -4.73 7.50
CA LEU A 278 -49.89 -3.93 6.80
C LEU A 278 -48.76 -3.45 7.72
N CYS A 279 -49.06 -3.14 8.99
CA CYS A 279 -48.04 -2.78 9.97
C CYS A 279 -47.15 -3.98 10.32
N VAL A 280 -47.73 -5.16 10.47
CA VAL A 280 -46.99 -6.41 10.72
C VAL A 280 -46.09 -6.73 9.52
N ASP A 281 -46.59 -6.59 8.29
CA ASP A 281 -45.80 -6.80 7.07
C ASP A 281 -44.63 -5.81 6.97
N GLU A 282 -44.84 -4.55 7.35
CA GLU A 282 -43.80 -3.51 7.37
C GLU A 282 -42.69 -3.87 8.37
N VAL A 283 -43.06 -4.26 9.60
CA VAL A 283 -42.11 -4.69 10.63
C VAL A 283 -41.37 -5.96 10.20
N HIS A 284 -42.07 -6.93 9.61
CA HIS A 284 -41.47 -8.15 9.10
C HIS A 284 -40.38 -7.87 8.05
N ARG A 285 -40.64 -6.96 7.10
CA ARG A 285 -39.63 -6.51 6.12
C ARG A 285 -38.42 -5.87 6.78
N VAL A 286 -38.64 -5.01 7.77
CA VAL A 286 -37.55 -4.37 8.52
C VAL A 286 -36.68 -5.43 9.22
N LEU A 287 -37.28 -6.47 9.80
CA LEU A 287 -36.54 -7.56 10.43
C LEU A 287 -35.72 -8.36 9.42
N ILE A 288 -36.27 -8.68 8.25
CA ILE A 288 -35.52 -9.34 7.16
C ILE A 288 -34.34 -8.48 6.69
N ASP A 289 -34.53 -7.17 6.56
CA ASP A 289 -33.46 -6.24 6.19
C ASP A 289 -32.32 -6.24 7.21
N ILE A 290 -32.65 -6.32 8.51
CA ILE A 290 -31.66 -6.39 9.60
C ILE A 290 -30.87 -7.71 9.53
N VAL A 291 -31.55 -8.84 9.34
CA VAL A 291 -30.90 -10.16 9.18
C VAL A 291 -29.96 -10.14 7.97
N SER A 292 -30.43 -9.64 6.83
CA SER A 292 -29.62 -9.51 5.61
C SER A 292 -28.42 -8.57 5.81
N ALA A 293 -28.61 -7.45 6.50
CA ALA A 293 -27.53 -6.52 6.82
C ALA A 293 -26.49 -7.16 7.74
N ALA A 294 -26.92 -7.92 8.76
CA ALA A 294 -26.04 -8.66 9.65
C ALA A 294 -25.25 -9.74 8.92
N ALA A 295 -25.90 -10.56 8.10
CA ALA A 295 -25.24 -11.59 7.30
C ALA A 295 -24.19 -11.02 6.32
N ASN A 296 -24.44 -9.80 5.79
CA ASN A 296 -23.48 -9.08 4.96
C ASN A 296 -22.33 -8.45 5.74
N ALA A 297 -22.58 -8.05 6.99
CA ALA A 297 -21.60 -7.42 7.87
C ALA A 297 -20.75 -8.41 8.67
N THR A 298 -20.98 -9.73 8.52
CA THR A 298 -20.19 -10.81 9.12
C THR A 298 -19.14 -11.32 8.12
N PRO A 299 -17.85 -10.91 8.26
CA PRO A 299 -16.76 -11.36 7.39
C PRO A 299 -16.68 -12.88 7.24
N GLY A 300 -16.86 -13.61 8.35
CA GLY A 300 -16.77 -15.08 8.35
C GLY A 300 -17.77 -15.74 7.40
N LEU A 301 -19.01 -15.24 7.34
CA LEU A 301 -20.06 -15.77 6.46
C LEU A 301 -19.78 -15.51 4.97
N GLY A 302 -19.06 -14.42 4.65
CA GLY A 302 -18.64 -14.13 3.28
C GLY A 302 -17.76 -15.23 2.66
N ARG A 303 -17.05 -15.99 3.50
CA ARG A 303 -16.20 -17.13 3.08
C ARG A 303 -17.01 -18.39 2.73
N TYR A 304 -18.27 -18.47 3.15
CA TYR A 304 -19.14 -19.64 2.92
C TYR A 304 -20.47 -19.24 2.25
N PRO A 305 -20.48 -18.93 0.94
CA PRO A 305 -21.68 -18.46 0.24
C PRO A 305 -22.91 -19.40 0.32
N PRO A 306 -22.78 -20.74 0.31
CA PRO A 306 -23.92 -21.62 0.53
C PRO A 306 -24.54 -21.46 1.92
N PHE A 307 -23.70 -21.44 2.96
CA PHE A 307 -24.14 -21.27 4.34
C PHE A 307 -24.76 -19.89 4.58
N LYS A 308 -24.20 -18.83 3.99
CA LYS A 308 -24.77 -17.49 4.06
C LYS A 308 -26.19 -17.39 3.45
N ARG A 309 -26.48 -18.15 2.39
CA ARG A 309 -27.82 -18.18 1.78
C ARG A 309 -28.86 -18.76 2.72
N GLU A 310 -28.52 -19.77 3.52
CA GLU A 310 -29.43 -20.35 4.52
C GLU A 310 -29.88 -19.34 5.59
N TYR A 311 -29.12 -18.27 5.84
CA TYR A 311 -29.53 -17.18 6.75
C TYR A 311 -30.43 -16.12 6.10
N SER A 312 -30.47 -16.06 4.77
CA SER A 312 -31.13 -14.98 4.01
C SER A 312 -32.42 -15.43 3.32
N GLU A 313 -32.72 -16.73 3.33
CA GLU A 313 -34.00 -17.34 2.89
C GLU A 313 -34.99 -17.45 4.06
#